data_AF-A0A7S4CTM7-F1
#
_entry.id   AF-A0A7S4CTM7-F1
#
_cell.length_a   1.000
_cell.length_b   1.000
_cell.length_c   1.000
_cell.angle_alpha   90.00
_cell.angle_beta   90.00
_cell.angle_gamma   90.00
#
_symmetry.space_group_name_H-M   'P 1'
#
loop_
_entity.id
_entity.type
_entity.pdbx_description
1 polymer ?
#
loop_
_entity_poly.entity_id
_entity_poly.type
_entity_poly.pdbx_seq_one_letter_code
_entity_poly.pdbx_strand_id
1 'polypeptide(L)'
;NTAWAFATLGVHDDALMTGLAKNALRPGILSTFDAPSLATTAWSYAVLGIRDDALMAAIANRTLQDGFLNTFDARSVASTAVAYAMLGIRHEALMAALARRIVQADFVSTFSAQDVAN
;
A
#
# COMPACT_ATOMS: atom_id res chain seq x y z
N ASN A 1 -3.82 -7.10 -8.54
CA ASN A 1 -3.93 -7.01 -10.02
C ASN A 1 -5.28 -6.56 -10.52
N THR A 2 -6.41 -7.12 -10.06
CA THR A 2 -7.74 -6.65 -10.51
C THR A 2 -7.96 -5.17 -10.18
N ALA A 3 -7.80 -4.76 -8.92
CA ALA A 3 -7.91 -3.33 -8.53
C ALA A 3 -7.00 -2.41 -9.37
N TRP A 4 -5.77 -2.85 -9.63
CA TRP A 4 -4.79 -2.12 -10.43
C TRP A 4 -5.19 -1.96 -11.91
N ALA A 5 -5.77 -2.98 -12.52
CA ALA A 5 -6.24 -2.90 -13.90
C ALA A 5 -7.37 -1.88 -14.05
N PHE A 6 -8.30 -1.82 -13.10
CA PHE A 6 -9.39 -0.84 -13.10
C PHE A 6 -8.88 0.58 -12.80
N ALA A 7 -7.92 0.73 -11.88
CA ALA A 7 -7.23 2.00 -11.64
C ALA A 7 -6.53 2.52 -12.89
N THR A 8 -5.83 1.63 -13.61
CA THR A 8 -5.14 1.98 -14.86
C THR A 8 -6.11 2.41 -15.97
N LEU A 9 -7.30 1.83 -16.01
CA LEU A 9 -8.35 2.20 -16.97
C LEU A 9 -9.16 3.43 -16.52
N GLY A 10 -8.91 3.99 -15.34
CA GLY A 10 -9.69 5.10 -14.77
C GLY A 10 -11.16 4.76 -14.54
N VAL A 11 -11.50 3.47 -14.47
CA VAL A 11 -12.89 3.03 -14.29
C VAL A 11 -13.23 3.04 -12.81
N HIS A 12 -14.03 4.03 -12.44
CA HIS A 12 -14.54 4.21 -11.08
C HIS A 12 -15.85 3.42 -10.92
N ASP A 13 -15.73 2.13 -10.58
CA ASP A 13 -16.87 1.28 -10.19
C ASP A 13 -16.85 1.06 -8.67
N ASP A 14 -17.64 1.89 -7.98
CA ASP A 14 -17.74 1.89 -6.53
C ASP A 14 -18.20 0.54 -5.97
N ALA A 15 -19.09 -0.17 -6.69
CA ALA A 15 -19.63 -1.45 -6.25
C ALA A 15 -18.56 -2.55 -6.34
N LEU A 16 -17.80 -2.58 -7.43
CA LEU A 16 -16.66 -3.48 -7.60
C LEU A 16 -15.58 -3.22 -6.55
N MET A 17 -15.20 -1.96 -6.35
CA MET A 17 -14.15 -1.59 -5.40
C MET A 17 -14.57 -1.91 -3.96
N THR A 18 -15.81 -1.59 -3.59
CA THR A 18 -16.39 -2.01 -2.31
C THR A 18 -16.37 -3.53 -2.15
N GLY A 19 -16.68 -4.29 -3.21
CA GLY A 19 -16.61 -5.75 -3.22
C GLY A 19 -15.19 -6.28 -3.00
N LEU A 20 -14.20 -5.67 -3.65
CA LEU A 20 -12.79 -6.00 -3.50
C LEU A 20 -12.28 -5.69 -2.08
N ALA A 21 -12.64 -4.53 -1.53
CA ALA A 21 -12.29 -4.15 -0.15
C ALA A 21 -12.88 -5.15 0.85
N LYS A 22 -14.17 -5.47 0.73
CA LYS A 22 -14.83 -6.49 1.56
C LYS A 22 -14.16 -7.85 1.47
N ASN A 23 -13.72 -8.26 0.28
CA ASN A 23 -13.01 -9.52 0.11
C ASN A 23 -11.61 -9.49 0.75
N ALA A 24 -10.87 -8.40 0.56
CA ALA A 24 -9.55 -8.21 1.17
C ALA A 24 -9.64 -8.20 2.71
N LEU A 25 -10.69 -7.61 3.27
CA LEU A 25 -10.93 -7.56 4.72
C LEU A 25 -11.37 -8.89 5.34
N ARG A 26 -11.58 -9.95 4.55
CA ARG A 26 -11.90 -11.27 5.10
C ARG A 26 -10.71 -11.80 5.90
N PRO A 27 -10.96 -12.52 7.02
CA PRO A 27 -9.91 -13.12 7.82
C PRO A 27 -8.95 -13.95 6.97
N GLY A 28 -7.65 -13.70 7.11
CA GLY A 28 -6.60 -14.45 6.42
C GLY A 28 -6.32 -14.06 4.97
N ILE A 29 -7.11 -13.18 4.34
CA ILE A 29 -6.85 -12.78 2.95
C ILE A 29 -5.64 -11.87 2.84
N LEU A 30 -5.56 -10.78 3.62
CA LEU A 30 -4.38 -9.90 3.59
C LEU A 30 -3.08 -10.60 4.02
N SER A 31 -3.16 -11.71 4.76
CA SER A 31 -1.96 -12.51 5.08
C SER A 31 -1.41 -13.30 3.89
N THR A 32 -2.22 -13.54 2.84
CA THR A 32 -1.71 -14.18 1.61
C THR A 32 -1.03 -13.20 0.66
N PHE A 33 -1.13 -11.89 0.94
CA PHE A 33 -0.55 -10.86 0.10
C PHE A 33 0.93 -10.73 0.42
N ASP A 34 1.74 -10.69 -0.63
CA ASP A 34 3.12 -10.23 -0.55
C ASP A 34 3.19 -8.70 -0.48
N ALA A 35 4.37 -8.17 -0.17
CA ALA A 35 4.59 -6.73 -0.05
C ALA A 35 4.19 -5.94 -1.32
N PRO A 36 4.58 -6.36 -2.54
CA PRO A 36 4.15 -5.68 -3.76
C PRO A 36 2.65 -5.69 -3.98
N SER A 37 1.95 -6.80 -3.69
CA SER A 37 0.49 -6.88 -3.84
C SER A 37 -0.23 -5.94 -2.87
N LEU A 38 0.27 -5.83 -1.64
CA LEU A 38 -0.24 -4.91 -0.63
C LEU A 38 -0.05 -3.45 -1.04
N ALA A 39 1.17 -3.08 -1.45
CA ALA A 39 1.49 -1.74 -1.92
C ALA A 39 0.67 -1.36 -3.16
N THR A 40 0.54 -2.28 -4.12
CA THR A 40 -0.25 -2.09 -5.34
C THR A 40 -1.73 -1.91 -5.03
N THR A 41 -2.26 -2.63 -4.03
CA THR A 41 -3.66 -2.49 -3.62
C THR A 41 -3.92 -1.12 -3.01
N ALA A 42 -3.07 -0.67 -2.07
CA ALA A 42 -3.16 0.67 -1.50
C ALA A 42 -3.09 1.76 -2.58
N TRP A 43 -2.11 1.65 -3.49
CA TRP A 43 -1.92 2.61 -4.57
C TRP A 43 -3.09 2.64 -5.56
N SER A 44 -3.69 1.49 -5.88
CA SER A 44 -4.85 1.43 -6.78
C SER A 44 -6.05 2.20 -6.23
N TYR A 45 -6.32 2.06 -4.92
CA TYR A 45 -7.39 2.82 -4.25
C TYR A 45 -7.06 4.32 -4.22
N ALA A 46 -5.80 4.66 -3.98
CA ALA A 46 -5.34 6.04 -3.99
C ALA A 46 -5.48 6.72 -5.36
N VAL A 47 -5.08 6.05 -6.43
CA VAL A 47 -5.20 6.57 -7.81
C VAL A 47 -6.64 6.76 -8.24
N LEU A 48 -7.53 5.88 -7.78
CA LEU A 48 -8.98 6.01 -8.01
C LEU A 48 -9.64 7.06 -7.12
N GLY A 49 -8.93 7.64 -6.16
CA GLY A 49 -9.49 8.58 -5.17
C GLY A 49 -10.44 7.91 -4.17
N ILE A 50 -10.42 6.59 -4.06
CA ILE A 50 -11.32 5.83 -3.18
C ILE A 50 -10.67 5.72 -1.80
N ARG A 51 -11.20 6.52 -0.88
CA ARG A 51 -10.80 6.45 0.52
C ARG A 51 -11.60 5.39 1.27
N ASP A 52 -11.02 4.21 1.42
CA ASP A 52 -11.54 3.15 2.30
C ASP A 52 -10.67 3.06 3.57
N ASP A 53 -11.07 3.77 4.63
CA ASP A 53 -10.30 3.83 5.87
C ASP A 53 -10.12 2.45 6.53
N ALA A 54 -11.09 1.53 6.36
CA ALA A 54 -11.02 0.19 6.95
C ALA A 54 -9.99 -0.68 6.22
N LEU A 55 -10.01 -0.67 4.88
CA LEU A 55 -9.01 -1.35 4.06
C LEU A 55 -7.62 -0.79 4.32
N MET A 56 -7.47 0.53 4.36
CA MET A 56 -6.19 1.18 4.60
C MET A 56 -5.67 0.86 6.00
N ALA A 57 -6.50 0.90 7.04
CA ALA A 57 -6.09 0.46 8.38
C ALA A 57 -5.65 -1.02 8.41
N ALA A 58 -6.36 -1.91 7.69
CA ALA A 58 -5.99 -3.32 7.62
C ALA A 58 -4.66 -3.54 6.88
N ILE A 59 -4.42 -2.78 5.81
CA ILE A 59 -3.13 -2.73 5.09
C ILE A 59 -2.03 -2.28 6.04
N ALA A 60 -2.22 -1.17 6.77
CA ALA A 60 -1.23 -0.67 7.73
C ALA A 60 -0.92 -1.71 8.80
N ASN A 61 -1.94 -2.33 9.38
CA ASN A 61 -1.79 -3.37 10.39
C ASN A 61 -1.00 -4.56 9.86
N ARG A 62 -1.27 -5.01 8.63
CA ARG A 62 -0.51 -6.09 8.00
C ARG A 62 0.94 -5.67 7.72
N THR A 63 1.18 -4.46 7.23
CA THR A 63 2.53 -3.93 7.02
C THR A 63 3.34 -3.87 8.32
N LEU A 64 2.69 -3.53 9.43
CA LEU A 64 3.30 -3.41 10.75
C LEU A 64 3.46 -4.75 11.49
N GLN A 65 3.00 -5.87 10.92
CA GLN A 65 3.25 -7.18 11.53
C GLN A 65 4.73 -7.53 11.53
N ASP A 66 5.17 -8.18 12.60
CA ASP A 66 6.58 -8.48 12.86
C ASP A 66 7.28 -9.10 11.65
N GLY A 67 8.34 -8.43 11.20
CA GLY A 67 9.19 -8.86 10.09
C GLY A 67 8.60 -8.69 8.69
N PHE A 68 7.31 -8.38 8.53
CA PHE A 68 6.69 -8.29 7.20
C PHE A 68 7.19 -7.06 6.42
N LEU A 69 7.37 -5.91 7.06
CA LEU A 69 7.96 -4.72 6.43
C LEU A 69 9.37 -4.96 5.87
N ASN A 70 10.13 -5.91 6.42
CA ASN A 70 11.46 -6.25 5.91
C ASN A 70 11.40 -6.90 4.51
N THR A 71 10.24 -7.44 4.12
CA THR A 71 10.01 -8.01 2.78
C THR A 71 9.69 -6.96 1.72
N PHE A 72 9.49 -5.70 2.11
CA PHE A 72 9.26 -4.61 1.17
C PHE A 72 10.57 -4.25 0.47
N ASP A 73 10.51 -4.13 -0.86
CA ASP A 73 11.50 -3.47 -1.69
C ASP A 73 11.26 -1.94 -1.72
N ALA A 74 12.21 -1.19 -2.29
CA ALA A 74 12.14 0.28 -2.35
C ALA A 74 10.83 0.76 -2.99
N ARG A 75 10.42 0.11 -4.09
CA ARG A 75 9.18 0.45 -4.79
C ARG A 75 7.93 0.23 -3.94
N SER A 76 7.86 -0.88 -3.19
CA SER A 76 6.71 -1.19 -2.33
C SER A 76 6.60 -0.19 -1.19
N VAL A 77 7.74 0.23 -0.62
CA VAL A 77 7.79 1.30 0.39
C VAL A 77 7.29 2.62 -0.19
N ALA A 78 7.86 3.07 -1.31
CA ALA A 78 7.46 4.32 -1.96
C ALA A 78 5.97 4.32 -2.36
N SER A 79 5.52 3.27 -3.03
CA SER A 79 4.11 3.12 -3.46
C SER A 79 3.15 3.15 -2.29
N THR A 80 3.50 2.52 -1.16
CA THR A 80 2.68 2.57 0.06
C THR A 80 2.66 3.97 0.65
N ALA A 81 3.81 4.65 0.76
CA ALA A 81 3.87 6.01 1.29
C ALA A 81 3.03 6.99 0.44
N VAL A 82 3.18 6.94 -0.90
CA VAL A 82 2.42 7.76 -1.85
C VAL A 82 0.93 7.49 -1.75
N ALA A 83 0.51 6.22 -1.66
CA ALA A 83 -0.91 5.89 -1.58
C ALA A 83 -1.61 6.56 -0.38
N TYR A 84 -0.96 6.52 0.79
CA TYR A 84 -1.48 7.16 2.00
C TYR A 84 -1.45 8.69 1.92
N ALA A 85 -0.42 9.26 1.29
CA ALA A 85 -0.32 10.69 1.05
C ALA A 85 -1.44 11.20 0.12
N MET A 86 -1.68 10.51 -1.01
CA MET A 86 -2.74 10.83 -1.98
C MET A 86 -4.14 10.79 -1.37
N LEU A 87 -4.41 9.80 -0.50
CA LEU A 87 -5.71 9.69 0.19
C LEU A 87 -5.85 10.62 1.40
N GLY A 88 -4.80 11.37 1.74
CA GLY A 88 -4.77 12.24 2.92
C GLY A 88 -4.92 11.47 4.24
N ILE A 89 -4.50 10.20 4.28
CA ILE A 89 -4.61 9.33 5.45
C ILE A 89 -3.30 9.42 6.24
N ARG A 90 -3.35 10.06 7.41
CA ARG A 90 -2.21 10.12 8.31
C ARG A 90 -2.19 8.90 9.24
N HIS A 91 -1.41 7.89 8.88
CA HIS A 91 -1.16 6.72 9.73
C HIS A 91 0.25 6.79 10.34
N GLU A 92 0.38 7.45 11.49
CA GLU A 92 1.67 7.82 12.09
C GLU A 92 2.60 6.62 12.33
N ALA A 93 2.09 5.52 12.86
CA ALA A 93 2.88 4.31 13.10
C ALA A 93 3.42 3.68 11.81
N LEU A 94 2.65 3.74 10.72
CA LEU A 94 3.05 3.21 9.42
C LEU A 94 4.13 4.10 8.82
N MET A 95 3.91 5.41 8.80
CA MET A 95 4.87 6.37 8.27
C MET A 95 6.20 6.31 9.01
N ALA A 96 6.16 6.20 10.34
CA ALA A 96 7.37 6.02 11.15
C ALA A 96 8.09 4.70 10.83
N ALA A 97 7.36 3.61 10.61
CA ALA A 97 7.95 2.32 10.24
C ALA A 97 8.58 2.35 8.85
N LEU A 98 7.89 2.92 7.85
CA LEU A 98 8.42 3.12 6.50
C LEU A 98 9.69 3.99 6.54
N ALA A 99 9.68 5.10 7.29
CA ALA A 99 10.87 5.96 7.44
C ALA A 99 12.05 5.19 8.07
N ARG A 100 11.80 4.39 9.11
CA ARG A 100 12.83 3.53 9.73
C ARG A 100 13.38 2.49 8.76
N ARG A 101 12.54 1.93 7.89
CA ARG A 101 12.97 0.99 6.84
C ARG A 101 13.83 1.70 5.80
N ILE A 102 13.43 2.90 5.38
CA ILE A 102 14.16 3.73 4.41
C ILE A 102 15.58 3.98 4.91
N VAL A 103 15.77 4.50 6.13
CA VAL A 103 17.10 4.91 6.64
C VAL A 103 18.10 3.77 6.87
N GLN A 104 17.69 2.50 6.70
CA GLN A 104 18.64 1.38 6.73
C GLN A 104 19.60 1.49 5.53
N ALA A 105 20.91 1.53 5.81
CA ALA A 105 21.94 1.81 4.81
C ALA A 105 21.89 0.87 3.58
N ASP A 106 21.59 -0.41 3.80
CA ASP A 106 21.44 -1.42 2.76
C ASP A 106 20.20 -1.21 1.88
N PHE A 107 19.25 -0.41 2.35
CA PHE A 107 17.96 -0.19 1.69
C PHE A 107 17.91 1.16 0.96
N VAL A 108 18.45 2.24 1.53
CA VAL A 108 18.55 3.56 0.86
C VAL A 108 19.23 3.42 -0.50
N SER A 109 20.29 2.62 -0.59
CA SER A 109 21.08 2.44 -1.82
C SER A 109 20.33 1.70 -2.93
N THR A 110 19.18 1.08 -2.63
CA THR A 110 18.34 0.37 -3.60
C THR A 110 17.29 1.25 -4.26
N PHE A 111 17.11 2.49 -3.81
CA PHE A 111 16.16 3.44 -4.40
C PHE A 111 16.66 3.92 -5.77
N SER A 112 15.82 3.75 -6.80
CA SER A 112 16.02 4.45 -8.07
C SER A 112 15.62 5.92 -7.97
N ALA A 113 16.01 6.74 -8.94
CA ALA A 113 15.58 8.14 -9.02
C ALA A 113 14.05 8.29 -9.00
N GLN A 114 13.32 7.31 -9.57
CA GLN A 114 11.86 7.30 -9.54
C GLN A 114 11.31 6.97 -8.16
N ASP A 115 11.95 6.07 -7.41
CA ASP A 115 11.52 5.72 -6.04
C ASP A 115 11.77 6.85 -5.03
N VAL A 116 12.74 7.74 -5.31
CA VAL A 116 13.00 8.95 -4.50
C VAL A 116 12.04 10.08 -4.84
N ALA A 117 11.64 10.19 -6.11
CA ALA A 117 10.76 11.28 -6.59
C ALA A 117 9.28 11.04 -6.27
N ASN A 118 8.87 9.77 -6.18
CA ASN A 118 7.54 9.35 -5.77
C ASN A 118 7.37 9.49 -4.25
#